data_AF-A0A0C2N8Y7-F1
#
_entry.id   AF-A0A0C2N8Y7-F1
#
_cell.length_a   1.000
_cell.length_b   1.000
_cell.length_c   1.000
_cell.angle_alpha   90.00
_cell.angle_beta   90.00
_cell.angle_gamma   90.00
#
_symmetry.space_group_name_H-M   'P 1'
#
loop_
_entity.id
_entity.type
_entity.pdbx_description
1 polymer ?
#
loop_
_entity_poly.entity_id
_entity_poly.type
_entity_poly.pdbx_seq_one_letter_code
_entity_poly.pdbx_strand_id
1 'polypeptide(L)'
;MFIQKEEEEIARLLFIILNMLNHQIGIEGIKINITNIYKITQWIYDDNYVHNRSFLVTLHLPKIWSAVLNRPKNTFKIDKISKLKVFAALFAIDICCKLKKVLRGSGNFELTKNKKKKLYIIYFALVAFPLIEELEDALFYEILTELHMSFQRYFEVYSIEDIPIESQFIILQYYIKSSATLKIDRSSHDSDVIFGLLRWISEFPSLKRHSFNESYTSIHSTMIQGFIEELIFALSDELYIQKLKTEKKLLMYENVKKNYLTMFPDDFIDEVFSRCRWDILDKPSYRISENSMNDQYKTHNRVFRSIIASFNDFKYLNTNQADSYLRLFNLNTIESTPFANSKNTTCIYEKYLSNTTIQSSRPTFAGL
;
A
#
# COMPACT_ATOMS: atom_id res chain seq x y z
N MET A 1 -40.61 8.48 -6.41
CA MET A 1 -40.00 7.44 -5.55
C MET A 1 -40.45 6.00 -5.87
N PHE A 2 -41.45 5.76 -6.73
CA PHE A 2 -41.84 4.38 -7.10
C PHE A 2 -40.94 3.73 -8.17
N ILE A 3 -40.38 4.52 -9.09
CA ILE A 3 -39.54 4.01 -10.20
C ILE A 3 -38.24 3.35 -9.69
N GLN A 4 -37.67 3.86 -8.59
CA GLN A 4 -36.42 3.32 -8.02
C GLN A 4 -36.55 1.89 -7.47
N LYS A 5 -37.74 1.49 -7.01
CA LYS A 5 -37.93 0.15 -6.42
C LYS A 5 -37.90 -0.95 -7.47
N GLU A 6 -38.55 -0.71 -8.62
CA GLU A 6 -38.59 -1.67 -9.73
C GLU A 6 -37.20 -1.85 -10.34
N GLU A 7 -36.46 -0.76 -10.56
CA GLU A 7 -35.08 -0.81 -11.05
C GLU A 7 -34.15 -1.57 -10.09
N GLU A 8 -34.32 -1.40 -8.78
CA GLU A 8 -33.58 -2.14 -7.76
C GLU A 8 -33.88 -3.65 -7.80
N GLU A 9 -35.16 -4.02 -7.89
CA GLU A 9 -35.59 -5.43 -7.98
C GLU A 9 -35.06 -6.09 -9.25
N ILE A 10 -35.08 -5.39 -10.39
CA ILE A 10 -34.51 -5.86 -11.66
C ILE A 10 -32.99 -6.02 -11.53
N ALA A 11 -32.29 -5.07 -10.93
CA ALA A 11 -30.85 -5.15 -10.71
C ALA A 11 -30.50 -6.36 -9.81
N ARG A 12 -31.24 -6.56 -8.72
CA ARG A 12 -31.10 -7.72 -7.83
C ARG A 12 -31.29 -9.03 -8.58
N LEU A 13 -32.35 -9.14 -9.38
CA LEU A 13 -32.63 -10.34 -10.18
C LEU A 13 -31.49 -10.60 -11.18
N LEU A 14 -31.00 -9.56 -11.86
CA LEU A 14 -29.85 -9.67 -12.77
C LEU A 14 -28.61 -10.21 -12.04
N PHE A 15 -28.28 -9.72 -10.85
CA PHE A 15 -27.11 -10.21 -10.11
C PHE A 15 -27.28 -11.63 -9.58
N ILE A 16 -28.50 -12.03 -9.21
CA ILE A 16 -28.80 -13.43 -8.88
C ILE A 16 -28.52 -14.31 -10.10
N ILE A 17 -29.05 -13.95 -11.28
CA ILE A 17 -28.84 -14.68 -12.53
C ILE A 17 -27.35 -14.75 -12.89
N LEU A 18 -26.63 -13.63 -12.83
CA LEU A 18 -25.19 -13.58 -13.10
C LEU A 18 -24.40 -14.44 -12.12
N ASN A 19 -24.78 -14.46 -10.84
CA ASN A 19 -24.14 -15.30 -9.83
C ASN A 19 -24.42 -16.79 -10.08
N MET A 20 -25.64 -17.17 -10.49
CA MET A 20 -25.97 -18.54 -10.90
C MET A 20 -25.16 -18.96 -12.13
N LEU A 21 -25.10 -18.12 -13.16
CA LEU A 21 -24.32 -18.38 -14.39
C LEU A 21 -22.83 -18.51 -14.10
N ASN A 22 -22.31 -17.67 -13.20
CA ASN A 22 -20.92 -17.74 -12.77
C ASN A 22 -20.59 -19.07 -12.08
N HIS A 23 -21.56 -19.69 -11.40
CA HIS A 23 -21.35 -20.98 -10.75
C HIS A 23 -21.44 -22.17 -11.71
N GLN A 24 -22.35 -22.10 -12.69
CA GLN A 24 -22.71 -23.26 -13.53
C GLN A 24 -21.85 -23.44 -14.78
N ILE A 25 -21.67 -22.37 -15.57
CA ILE A 25 -21.12 -22.49 -16.93
C ILE A 25 -19.73 -21.83 -17.02
N GLY A 26 -19.37 -21.02 -16.03
CA GLY A 26 -18.34 -20.01 -16.20
C GLY A 26 -18.85 -18.96 -17.18
N ILE A 27 -18.58 -17.68 -16.91
CA ILE A 27 -19.14 -16.61 -17.73
C ILE A 27 -18.55 -16.65 -19.17
N GLU A 28 -17.53 -17.47 -19.45
CA GLU A 28 -16.58 -17.35 -20.57
C GLU A 28 -17.20 -17.33 -21.98
N GLY A 29 -18.41 -17.88 -22.18
CA GLY A 29 -19.14 -17.81 -23.44
C GLY A 29 -20.12 -16.65 -23.60
N ILE A 30 -20.42 -15.91 -22.53
CA ILE A 30 -21.48 -14.89 -22.53
C ILE A 30 -20.88 -13.52 -22.86
N LYS A 31 -21.37 -12.92 -23.96
CA LYS A 31 -21.06 -11.54 -24.33
C LYS A 31 -21.80 -10.58 -23.40
N ILE A 32 -21.17 -10.28 -22.27
CA ILE A 32 -21.67 -9.33 -21.29
C ILE A 32 -21.22 -7.92 -21.68
N ASN A 33 -22.16 -6.96 -21.68
CA ASN A 33 -21.81 -5.54 -21.74
C ASN A 33 -21.28 -5.09 -20.37
N ILE A 34 -19.96 -5.18 -20.18
CA ILE A 34 -19.30 -4.89 -18.90
C ILE A 34 -19.49 -3.42 -18.48
N THR A 35 -19.58 -2.50 -19.44
CA THR A 35 -19.85 -1.08 -19.17
C THR A 35 -21.21 -0.89 -18.51
N ASN A 36 -22.24 -1.60 -18.96
CA ASN A 36 -23.57 -1.54 -18.33
C ASN A 36 -23.56 -2.16 -16.94
N ILE A 37 -22.87 -3.30 -16.75
CA ILE A 37 -22.72 -3.88 -15.40
C ILE A 37 -22.02 -2.90 -14.46
N TYR A 38 -20.98 -2.20 -14.93
CA TYR A 38 -20.30 -1.17 -14.14
C TYR A 38 -21.24 -0.03 -13.77
N LYS A 39 -22.04 0.50 -14.70
CA LYS A 39 -23.03 1.55 -14.40
C LYS A 39 -24.03 1.10 -13.33
N ILE A 40 -24.56 -0.12 -13.42
CA ILE A 40 -25.48 -0.69 -12.42
C ILE A 40 -24.76 -0.86 -11.07
N THR A 41 -23.52 -1.33 -11.09
CA THR A 41 -22.70 -1.49 -9.88
C THR A 41 -22.45 -0.15 -9.19
N GLN A 42 -22.10 0.87 -9.97
CA GLN A 42 -21.89 2.23 -9.48
C GLN A 42 -23.19 2.81 -8.91
N TRP A 43 -24.31 2.65 -9.62
CA TRP A 43 -25.62 3.07 -9.12
C TRP A 43 -25.98 2.38 -7.79
N ILE A 44 -25.74 1.08 -7.63
CA ILE A 44 -25.94 0.37 -6.35
C ILE A 44 -25.00 0.89 -5.26
N TYR A 45 -23.76 1.21 -5.61
CA TYR A 45 -22.79 1.78 -4.66
C TYR A 45 -23.28 3.15 -4.16
N ASP A 46 -23.67 4.03 -5.09
CA ASP A 46 -24.14 5.38 -4.80
C ASP A 46 -25.51 5.35 -4.05
N ASP A 47 -26.42 4.44 -4.37
CA ASP A 47 -27.72 4.30 -3.67
C ASP A 47 -27.54 3.80 -2.23
N ASN A 48 -26.67 2.82 -2.02
CA ASN A 48 -26.34 2.33 -0.67
C ASN A 48 -25.71 3.44 0.19
N TYR A 49 -24.93 4.34 -0.42
CA TYR A 49 -24.37 5.52 0.24
C TYR A 49 -25.48 6.43 0.79
N VAL A 50 -26.44 6.78 -0.05
CA VAL A 50 -27.49 7.75 0.35
C VAL A 50 -28.48 7.15 1.35
N HIS A 51 -28.70 5.83 1.31
CA HIS A 51 -29.82 5.21 2.03
C HIS A 51 -29.42 4.21 3.12
N ASN A 52 -28.13 4.00 3.39
CA ASN A 52 -27.63 3.01 4.37
C ASN A 52 -28.34 1.64 4.22
N ARG A 53 -28.54 1.21 2.96
CA ARG A 53 -29.36 0.04 2.62
C ARG A 53 -28.60 -1.27 2.78
N SER A 54 -29.38 -2.35 2.78
CA SER A 54 -28.95 -3.71 3.04
C SER A 54 -27.78 -4.17 2.15
N PHE A 55 -26.67 -4.52 2.80
CA PHE A 55 -25.45 -5.07 2.22
C PHE A 55 -25.62 -6.35 1.37
N LEU A 56 -26.81 -6.97 1.34
CA LEU A 56 -27.01 -8.27 0.70
C LEU A 56 -26.69 -8.26 -0.80
N VAL A 57 -27.09 -7.22 -1.54
CA VAL A 57 -26.76 -7.10 -2.97
C VAL A 57 -25.25 -6.93 -3.16
N THR A 58 -24.64 -6.18 -2.25
CA THR A 58 -23.20 -5.92 -2.19
C THR A 58 -22.37 -7.18 -1.89
N LEU A 59 -22.96 -8.26 -1.38
CA LEU A 59 -22.25 -9.52 -1.15
C LEU A 59 -21.99 -10.33 -2.43
N HIS A 60 -22.83 -10.17 -3.46
CA HIS A 60 -22.69 -10.92 -4.72
C HIS A 60 -21.81 -10.19 -5.74
N LEU A 61 -21.88 -8.86 -5.78
CA LEU A 61 -21.10 -8.02 -6.70
C LEU A 61 -19.59 -8.34 -6.72
N PRO A 62 -18.90 -8.50 -5.57
CA PRO A 62 -17.46 -8.76 -5.56
C PRO A 62 -17.10 -10.09 -6.22
N LYS A 63 -17.99 -11.09 -6.19
CA LYS A 63 -17.76 -12.40 -6.83
C LYS A 63 -17.89 -12.27 -8.35
N ILE A 64 -18.93 -11.59 -8.82
CA ILE A 64 -19.17 -11.34 -10.25
C ILE A 64 -18.00 -10.53 -10.82
N TRP A 65 -17.60 -9.46 -10.15
CA TRP A 65 -16.45 -8.67 -10.57
C TRP A 65 -15.12 -9.39 -10.50
N SER A 66 -14.94 -10.31 -9.55
CA SER A 66 -13.77 -11.21 -9.57
C SER A 66 -13.73 -12.03 -10.86
N ALA A 67 -14.86 -12.62 -11.24
CA ALA A 67 -14.95 -13.44 -12.43
C ALA A 67 -14.72 -12.61 -13.69
N VAL A 68 -15.29 -11.41 -13.78
CA VAL A 68 -15.08 -10.48 -14.90
C VAL A 68 -13.61 -10.07 -15.00
N LEU A 69 -13.00 -9.60 -13.91
CA LEU A 69 -11.62 -9.10 -13.91
C LEU A 69 -10.58 -10.18 -14.15
N ASN A 70 -10.86 -11.45 -13.86
CA ASN A 70 -9.92 -12.56 -14.03
C ASN A 70 -9.99 -13.23 -15.40
N ARG A 71 -10.87 -12.78 -16.29
CA ARG A 71 -10.92 -13.29 -17.67
C ARG A 71 -9.63 -12.95 -18.42
N PRO A 72 -9.04 -13.90 -19.17
CA PRO A 72 -7.87 -13.63 -20.01
C PRO A 72 -8.11 -12.52 -21.04
N LYS A 73 -9.33 -12.46 -21.59
CA LYS A 73 -9.76 -11.47 -22.59
C LYS A 73 -10.49 -10.28 -21.97
N ASN A 74 -10.29 -10.00 -20.68
CA ASN A 74 -10.96 -8.87 -20.03
C ASN A 74 -10.47 -7.54 -20.64
N THR A 75 -11.39 -6.80 -21.25
CA THR A 75 -11.13 -5.44 -21.75
C THR A 75 -11.43 -4.35 -20.73
N PHE A 76 -12.07 -4.70 -19.60
CA PHE A 76 -12.43 -3.72 -18.59
C PHE A 76 -11.21 -3.24 -17.82
N LYS A 77 -10.99 -1.94 -17.87
CA LYS A 77 -9.90 -1.23 -17.20
C LYS A 77 -10.42 -0.36 -16.06
N ILE A 78 -9.67 -0.36 -14.96
CA ILE A 78 -9.82 0.59 -13.85
C ILE A 78 -8.90 1.76 -14.17
N ASP A 79 -9.41 2.71 -14.94
CA ASP A 79 -8.68 3.81 -15.57
C ASP A 79 -9.06 5.19 -14.98
N LYS A 80 -9.84 5.20 -13.90
CA LYS A 80 -10.34 6.40 -13.24
C LYS A 80 -10.39 6.19 -11.73
N ILE A 81 -10.18 7.26 -10.98
CA ILE A 81 -10.29 7.28 -9.50
C ILE A 81 -11.68 6.80 -9.05
N SER A 82 -12.75 7.24 -9.72
CA SER A 82 -14.12 6.79 -9.39
C SER A 82 -14.33 5.29 -9.56
N LYS A 83 -13.76 4.67 -10.61
CA LYS A 83 -13.75 3.21 -10.77
C LYS A 83 -12.96 2.54 -9.64
N LEU A 84 -11.74 3.02 -9.40
CA LEU A 84 -10.85 2.48 -8.36
C LEU A 84 -11.53 2.47 -6.99
N LYS A 85 -12.20 3.58 -6.63
CA LYS A 85 -12.98 3.74 -5.39
C LYS A 85 -14.07 2.68 -5.26
N VAL A 86 -14.96 2.57 -6.26
CA VAL A 86 -16.05 1.58 -6.26
C VAL A 86 -15.52 0.15 -6.11
N PHE A 87 -14.48 -0.22 -6.86
CA PHE A 87 -13.90 -1.56 -6.79
C PHE A 87 -13.21 -1.84 -5.46
N ALA A 88 -12.46 -0.87 -4.93
CA ALA A 88 -11.82 -1.00 -3.64
C ALA A 88 -12.86 -1.20 -2.53
N ALA A 89 -13.96 -0.44 -2.55
CA ALA A 89 -15.04 -0.58 -1.57
C ALA A 89 -15.68 -1.97 -1.61
N LEU A 90 -16.07 -2.42 -2.81
CA LEU A 90 -16.66 -3.74 -3.03
C LEU A 90 -15.74 -4.86 -2.55
N PHE A 91 -14.46 -4.78 -2.89
CA PHE A 91 -13.50 -5.80 -2.50
C PHE A 91 -13.13 -5.74 -1.02
N ALA A 92 -13.15 -4.56 -0.41
CA ALA A 92 -12.95 -4.41 1.02
C ALA A 92 -14.08 -5.08 1.81
N ILE A 93 -15.33 -4.88 1.41
CA ILE A 93 -16.50 -5.56 1.99
C ILE A 93 -16.35 -7.08 1.87
N ASP A 94 -16.00 -7.61 0.68
CA ASP A 94 -15.83 -9.06 0.49
C ASP A 94 -14.72 -9.66 1.37
N ILE A 95 -13.59 -8.96 1.52
CA ILE A 95 -12.49 -9.43 2.38
C ILE A 95 -12.88 -9.34 3.85
N CYS A 96 -13.50 -8.24 4.29
CA CYS A 96 -14.02 -8.06 5.63
C CYS A 96 -14.98 -9.20 6.01
N CYS A 97 -15.95 -9.51 5.14
CA CYS A 97 -16.88 -10.63 5.37
C CYS A 97 -16.16 -11.99 5.50
N LYS A 98 -15.06 -12.20 4.77
CA LYS A 98 -14.27 -13.43 4.85
C LYS A 98 -13.49 -13.52 6.16
N LEU A 99 -12.85 -12.43 6.59
CA LEU A 99 -12.15 -12.37 7.88
C LEU A 99 -13.12 -12.63 9.03
N LYS A 100 -14.30 -11.98 9.01
CA LYS A 100 -15.37 -12.19 10.01
C LYS A 100 -15.86 -13.64 10.06
N LYS A 101 -15.91 -14.37 8.93
CA LYS A 101 -16.27 -15.79 8.92
C LYS A 101 -15.20 -16.65 9.60
N VAL A 102 -13.93 -16.39 9.29
CA VAL A 102 -12.80 -17.10 9.89
C VAL A 102 -12.75 -16.87 11.40
N LEU A 103 -12.94 -15.63 11.86
CA LEU A 103 -13.05 -15.28 13.27
C LEU A 103 -14.22 -15.94 14.01
N ARG A 104 -15.28 -16.36 13.30
CA ARG A 104 -16.40 -17.14 13.84
C ARG A 104 -16.14 -18.66 13.81
N GLY A 105 -14.92 -19.08 13.51
CA GLY A 105 -14.55 -20.50 13.37
C GLY A 105 -14.98 -21.11 12.04
N SER A 106 -15.37 -20.33 11.04
CA SER A 106 -15.81 -20.82 9.73
C SER A 106 -14.68 -20.75 8.69
N GLY A 107 -13.84 -21.80 8.68
CA GLY A 107 -12.77 -21.99 7.70
C GLY A 107 -11.50 -21.16 7.97
N ASN A 108 -10.58 -21.14 7.00
CA ASN A 108 -9.28 -20.46 7.10
C ASN A 108 -9.17 -19.27 6.14
N PHE A 109 -8.40 -18.25 6.52
CA PHE A 109 -8.14 -17.08 5.67
C PHE A 109 -6.93 -17.30 4.74
N GLU A 110 -7.10 -18.12 3.71
CA GLU A 110 -6.04 -18.35 2.72
C GLU A 110 -6.04 -17.27 1.62
N LEU A 111 -4.91 -16.60 1.35
CA LEU A 111 -4.78 -15.64 0.25
C LEU A 111 -4.60 -16.31 -1.12
N THR A 112 -5.72 -16.67 -1.75
CA THR A 112 -5.73 -17.10 -3.16
C THR A 112 -5.28 -15.98 -4.11
N LYS A 113 -4.88 -16.32 -5.35
CA LYS A 113 -4.51 -15.35 -6.39
C LYS A 113 -5.56 -14.23 -6.56
N ASN A 114 -6.84 -14.59 -6.51
CA ASN A 114 -7.93 -13.62 -6.61
C ASN A 114 -8.01 -12.69 -5.39
N LYS A 115 -7.83 -13.21 -4.16
CA LYS A 115 -7.82 -12.37 -2.95
C LYS A 115 -6.61 -11.42 -2.94
N LYS A 116 -5.44 -11.87 -3.41
CA LYS A 116 -4.24 -11.01 -3.60
C LYS A 116 -4.54 -9.85 -4.55
N LYS A 117 -5.15 -10.12 -5.70
CA LYS A 117 -5.57 -9.08 -6.66
C LYS A 117 -6.53 -8.05 -6.04
N LYS A 118 -7.51 -8.51 -5.26
CA LYS A 118 -8.43 -7.62 -4.53
C LYS A 118 -7.69 -6.72 -3.55
N LEU A 119 -6.78 -7.27 -2.75
CA LEU A 119 -5.95 -6.49 -1.83
C LEU A 119 -5.08 -5.48 -2.57
N TYR A 120 -4.53 -5.80 -3.74
CA TYR A 120 -3.80 -4.82 -4.54
C TYR A 120 -4.68 -3.67 -5.04
N ILE A 121 -5.92 -3.94 -5.43
CA ILE A 121 -6.87 -2.87 -5.81
C ILE A 121 -7.18 -1.97 -4.61
N ILE A 122 -7.41 -2.56 -3.43
CA ILE A 122 -7.66 -1.80 -2.19
C ILE A 122 -6.41 -1.00 -1.79
N TYR A 123 -5.23 -1.62 -1.83
CA TYR A 123 -3.96 -0.96 -1.56
C TYR A 123 -3.72 0.21 -2.51
N PHE A 124 -3.98 0.03 -3.81
CA PHE A 124 -3.82 1.10 -4.79
C PHE A 124 -4.81 2.24 -4.54
N ALA A 125 -6.04 1.95 -4.09
CA ALA A 125 -6.97 2.99 -3.65
C ALA A 125 -6.50 3.74 -2.40
N LEU A 126 -5.83 3.06 -1.45
CA LEU A 126 -5.20 3.73 -0.31
C LEU A 126 -4.00 4.60 -0.73
N VAL A 127 -3.26 4.18 -1.77
CA VAL A 127 -2.20 5.02 -2.37
C VAL A 127 -2.79 6.26 -3.02
N ALA A 128 -3.86 6.09 -3.79
CA ALA A 128 -4.59 7.17 -4.46
C ALA A 128 -5.52 7.96 -3.52
N PHE A 129 -5.56 7.64 -2.23
CA PHE A 129 -6.49 8.24 -1.28
C PHE A 129 -6.42 9.76 -1.20
N PRO A 130 -5.24 10.42 -1.26
CA PRO A 130 -5.18 11.88 -1.33
C PRO A 130 -5.90 12.50 -2.54
N LEU A 131 -6.12 11.71 -3.60
CA LEU A 131 -6.82 12.10 -4.82
C LEU A 131 -8.31 11.78 -4.77
N ILE A 132 -8.75 11.00 -3.78
CA ILE A 132 -10.15 10.74 -3.50
C ILE A 132 -10.61 11.90 -2.64
N GLU A 133 -11.44 12.79 -3.19
CA GLU A 133 -11.86 14.04 -2.56
C GLU A 133 -12.30 13.82 -1.09
N GLU A 134 -11.52 14.39 -0.15
CA GLU A 134 -11.54 14.06 1.30
C GLU A 134 -12.90 14.30 1.97
N LEU A 135 -13.79 15.11 1.38
CA LEU A 135 -15.04 15.56 2.01
C LEU A 135 -16.29 14.83 1.51
N GLU A 136 -16.23 14.08 0.42
CA GLU A 136 -17.44 13.54 -0.23
C GLU A 136 -17.72 12.06 0.04
N ASP A 137 -16.83 11.31 0.70
CA ASP A 137 -17.02 9.86 0.82
C ASP A 137 -16.68 9.27 2.21
N ALA A 138 -17.45 9.71 3.21
CA ALA A 138 -17.40 9.15 4.57
C ALA A 138 -17.61 7.62 4.56
N LEU A 139 -18.50 7.12 3.70
CA LEU A 139 -18.74 5.68 3.56
C LEU A 139 -17.48 4.93 3.09
N PHE A 140 -16.78 5.44 2.08
CA PHE A 140 -15.57 4.77 1.60
C PHE A 140 -14.51 4.69 2.71
N TYR A 141 -14.34 5.78 3.47
CA TYR A 141 -13.48 5.81 4.65
C TYR A 141 -13.93 4.79 5.71
N GLU A 142 -15.22 4.72 6.02
CA GLU A 142 -15.79 3.74 6.96
C GLU A 142 -15.56 2.29 6.51
N ILE A 143 -15.77 2.00 5.22
CA ILE A 143 -15.55 0.66 4.65
C ILE A 143 -14.08 0.23 4.79
N LEU A 144 -13.14 1.13 4.48
CA LEU A 144 -11.71 0.83 4.60
C LEU A 144 -11.29 0.70 6.07
N THR A 145 -11.87 1.52 6.95
CA THR A 145 -11.66 1.43 8.41
C THR A 145 -12.15 0.09 8.93
N GLU A 146 -13.36 -0.34 8.56
CA GLU A 146 -13.91 -1.63 8.99
C GLU A 146 -13.07 -2.82 8.47
N LEU A 147 -12.50 -2.71 7.26
CA LEU A 147 -11.55 -3.70 6.78
C LEU A 147 -10.27 -3.73 7.63
N HIS A 148 -9.71 -2.56 7.98
CA HIS A 148 -8.54 -2.47 8.86
C HIS A 148 -8.82 -3.12 10.22
N MET A 149 -9.92 -2.75 10.88
CA MET A 149 -10.32 -3.34 12.16
C MET A 149 -10.53 -4.86 12.06
N SER A 150 -11.01 -5.35 10.91
CA SER A 150 -11.18 -6.79 10.69
C SER A 150 -9.84 -7.53 10.59
N PHE A 151 -8.80 -6.90 10.01
CA PHE A 151 -7.45 -7.46 10.01
C PHE A 151 -6.79 -7.38 11.39
N GLN A 152 -7.00 -6.29 12.12
CA GLN A 152 -6.52 -6.14 13.50
C GLN A 152 -7.03 -7.29 14.38
N ARG A 153 -8.36 -7.51 14.40
CA ARG A 153 -8.99 -8.64 15.11
C ARG A 153 -8.48 -10.00 14.62
N TYR A 154 -8.18 -10.12 13.33
CA TYR A 154 -7.60 -11.35 12.80
C TYR A 154 -6.20 -11.60 13.37
N PHE A 155 -5.36 -10.58 13.47
CA PHE A 155 -4.02 -10.69 14.06
C PHE A 155 -4.02 -10.85 15.58
N GLU A 156 -5.08 -10.47 16.28
CA GLU A 156 -5.25 -10.77 17.72
C GLU A 156 -5.47 -12.26 17.97
N VAL A 157 -6.05 -12.98 17.01
CA VAL A 157 -6.42 -14.40 17.14
C VAL A 157 -5.42 -15.33 16.45
N TYR A 158 -4.82 -14.89 15.34
CA TYR A 158 -3.96 -15.72 14.49
C TYR A 158 -2.57 -15.11 14.34
N SER A 159 -1.54 -15.96 14.39
CA SER A 159 -0.18 -15.52 14.09
C SER A 159 -0.02 -15.22 12.61
N ILE A 160 0.63 -14.11 12.30
CA ILE A 160 0.98 -13.79 10.91
C ILE A 160 2.02 -14.75 10.33
N GLU A 161 2.82 -15.37 11.19
CA GLU A 161 3.87 -16.31 10.82
C GLU A 161 3.31 -17.59 10.19
N ASP A 162 2.04 -17.92 10.47
CA ASP A 162 1.33 -19.08 9.89
C ASP A 162 0.92 -18.87 8.42
N ILE A 163 1.05 -17.65 7.90
CA ILE A 163 0.64 -17.30 6.54
C ILE A 163 1.84 -17.48 5.59
N PRO A 164 1.65 -17.97 4.34
CA PRO A 164 2.73 -18.03 3.36
C PRO A 164 3.37 -16.67 3.11
N ILE A 165 4.66 -16.67 2.82
CA ILE A 165 5.46 -15.46 2.94
C ILE A 165 5.10 -14.35 1.96
N GLU A 166 4.77 -14.72 0.73
CA GLU A 166 4.29 -13.80 -0.28
C GLU A 166 2.91 -13.22 0.07
N SER A 167 2.15 -13.93 0.91
CA SER A 167 0.85 -13.49 1.39
C SER A 167 0.98 -12.58 2.61
N GLN A 168 1.92 -12.85 3.54
CA GLN A 168 2.22 -11.97 4.67
C GLN A 168 2.54 -10.56 4.18
N PHE A 169 3.47 -10.45 3.23
CA PHE A 169 3.90 -9.17 2.67
C PHE A 169 2.74 -8.33 2.12
N ILE A 170 1.81 -8.95 1.38
CA ILE A 170 0.65 -8.26 0.81
C ILE A 170 -0.30 -7.76 1.89
N ILE A 171 -0.61 -8.58 2.90
CA ILE A 171 -1.48 -8.16 4.00
C ILE A 171 -0.83 -7.01 4.75
N LEU A 172 0.47 -7.09 5.03
CA LEU A 172 1.19 -6.08 5.80
C LEU A 172 1.33 -4.76 5.06
N GLN A 173 1.61 -4.81 3.75
CA GLN A 173 1.57 -3.62 2.90
C GLN A 173 0.22 -2.93 2.99
N TYR A 174 -0.87 -3.68 2.87
CA TYR A 174 -2.22 -3.14 3.09
C TYR A 174 -2.40 -2.60 4.51
N TYR A 175 -1.98 -3.34 5.54
CA TYR A 175 -2.21 -3.02 6.95
C TYR A 175 -1.52 -1.71 7.37
N ILE A 176 -0.22 -1.60 7.08
CA ILE A 176 0.59 -0.42 7.34
C ILE A 176 0.03 0.78 6.56
N LYS A 177 -0.29 0.57 5.28
CA LYS A 177 -0.80 1.64 4.42
C LYS A 177 -2.18 2.13 4.86
N SER A 178 -3.08 1.23 5.27
CA SER A 178 -4.42 1.59 5.78
C SER A 178 -4.33 2.36 7.08
N SER A 179 -3.53 1.91 8.06
CA SER A 179 -3.30 2.64 9.31
C SER A 179 -2.81 4.08 9.04
N ALA A 180 -1.79 4.23 8.19
CA ALA A 180 -1.22 5.54 7.88
C ALA A 180 -2.18 6.46 7.11
N THR A 181 -2.92 5.91 6.14
CA THR A 181 -3.80 6.68 5.27
C THR A 181 -5.07 7.11 5.99
N LEU A 182 -5.65 6.21 6.79
CA LEU A 182 -6.89 6.44 7.51
C LEU A 182 -6.65 7.11 8.87
N LYS A 183 -5.38 7.40 9.25
CA LYS A 183 -5.02 7.99 10.55
C LYS A 183 -5.60 7.20 11.73
N ILE A 184 -5.61 5.87 11.62
CA ILE A 184 -6.09 4.99 12.70
C ILE A 184 -5.02 4.99 13.79
N ASP A 185 -5.44 5.30 15.01
CA ASP A 185 -4.58 5.26 16.19
C ASP A 185 -3.99 3.87 16.36
N ARG A 186 -2.66 3.81 16.48
CA ARG A 186 -1.95 2.54 16.62
C ARG A 186 -2.11 2.02 18.04
N SER A 187 -2.65 0.82 18.16
CA SER A 187 -2.58 0.04 19.39
C SER A 187 -1.15 -0.49 19.60
N SER A 188 -0.85 -0.92 20.84
CA SER A 188 0.40 -1.65 21.12
C SER A 188 0.49 -2.93 20.27
N HIS A 189 -0.63 -3.62 20.06
CA HIS A 189 -0.71 -4.82 19.24
C HIS A 189 -0.33 -4.56 17.76
N ASP A 190 -0.76 -3.42 17.20
CA ASP A 190 -0.38 -3.03 15.84
C ASP A 190 1.13 -2.86 15.69
N SER A 191 1.74 -2.32 16.74
CA SER A 191 3.19 -2.16 16.82
C SER A 191 3.86 -3.53 16.81
N ASP A 192 3.38 -4.49 17.60
CA ASP A 192 3.91 -5.85 17.64
C ASP A 192 3.79 -6.57 16.29
N VAL A 193 2.67 -6.41 15.57
CA VAL A 193 2.50 -6.97 14.22
C VAL A 193 3.50 -6.38 13.24
N ILE A 194 3.70 -5.05 13.26
CA ILE A 194 4.64 -4.35 12.38
C ILE A 194 6.09 -4.70 12.74
N PHE A 195 6.41 -4.77 14.03
CA PHE A 195 7.75 -5.10 14.49
C PHE A 195 8.11 -6.57 14.31
N GLY A 196 7.13 -7.47 14.45
CA GLY A 196 7.27 -8.87 14.07
C GLY A 196 7.72 -9.02 12.63
N LEU A 197 7.12 -8.25 11.72
CA LEU A 197 7.53 -8.19 10.31
C LEU A 197 8.95 -7.62 10.14
N LEU A 198 9.24 -6.46 10.74
CA LEU A 198 10.56 -5.83 10.56
C LEU A 198 11.68 -6.72 11.06
N ARG A 199 11.48 -7.35 12.23
CA ARG A 199 12.36 -8.38 12.77
C ARG A 199 12.50 -9.53 11.78
N TRP A 200 11.40 -10.05 11.28
CA TRP A 200 11.43 -11.14 10.32
C TRP A 200 12.14 -10.77 9.00
N ILE A 201 11.97 -9.55 8.49
CA ILE A 201 12.70 -9.05 7.31
C ILE A 201 14.20 -9.04 7.59
N SER A 202 14.62 -8.55 8.77
CA SER A 202 16.04 -8.54 9.17
C SER A 202 16.64 -9.95 9.29
N GLU A 203 15.81 -10.97 9.54
CA GLU A 203 16.25 -12.35 9.65
C GLU A 203 16.51 -13.03 8.29
N PHE A 204 16.20 -12.40 7.15
CA PHE A 204 16.51 -13.01 5.86
C PHE A 204 18.01 -13.14 5.64
N PRO A 205 18.51 -14.29 5.16
CA PRO A 205 19.94 -14.51 4.90
C PRO A 205 20.58 -13.48 3.96
N SER A 206 19.80 -12.91 3.03
CA SER A 206 20.27 -11.85 2.14
C SER A 206 20.43 -10.49 2.83
N LEU A 207 19.83 -10.30 4.01
CA LEU A 207 19.85 -9.06 4.80
C LEU A 207 20.70 -9.19 6.07
N LYS A 208 20.97 -10.42 6.53
CA LYS A 208 21.69 -10.81 7.76
C LYS A 208 23.15 -10.34 7.94
N ARG A 209 23.70 -9.45 7.11
CA ARG A 209 25.13 -9.09 7.22
C ARG A 209 25.49 -8.33 8.50
N HIS A 210 24.53 -7.76 9.23
CA HIS A 210 24.79 -7.04 10.49
C HIS A 210 23.74 -7.40 11.56
N SER A 211 24.10 -8.16 12.59
CA SER A 211 23.18 -8.56 13.65
C SER A 211 22.95 -7.45 14.68
N PHE A 212 21.68 -7.11 14.94
CA PHE A 212 21.26 -6.23 16.03
C PHE A 212 21.36 -6.94 17.37
N ASN A 213 22.05 -6.34 18.33
CA ASN A 213 22.21 -6.91 19.66
C ASN A 213 22.00 -5.80 20.70
N GLU A 214 20.76 -5.43 21.05
CA GLU A 214 20.53 -4.37 22.08
C GLU A 214 19.10 -4.28 22.68
N SER A 215 18.99 -3.57 23.82
CA SER A 215 17.95 -3.60 24.88
C SER A 215 16.61 -2.88 24.61
N TYR A 216 15.57 -3.21 25.40
CA TYR A 216 14.13 -3.03 25.12
C TYR A 216 13.55 -1.61 24.92
N THR A 217 14.13 -0.54 25.48
CA THR A 217 13.57 0.83 25.35
C THR A 217 14.29 1.70 24.33
N SER A 218 15.49 1.32 23.86
CA SER A 218 16.08 1.89 22.64
C SER A 218 15.55 1.22 21.37
N ILE A 219 14.83 0.08 21.49
CA ILE A 219 14.39 -0.77 20.37
C ILE A 219 13.76 0.01 19.23
N HIS A 220 12.84 0.94 19.46
CA HIS A 220 12.15 1.57 18.33
C HIS A 220 13.07 2.47 17.50
N SER A 221 13.91 3.26 18.18
CA SER A 221 14.85 4.13 17.47
C SER A 221 15.95 3.29 16.81
N THR A 222 16.51 2.32 17.52
CA THR A 222 17.54 1.41 17.00
C THR A 222 17.02 0.50 15.89
N MET A 223 15.74 0.11 15.91
CA MET A 223 15.13 -0.70 14.86
C MET A 223 14.81 0.13 13.61
N ILE A 224 14.29 1.36 13.76
CA ILE A 224 14.12 2.25 12.60
C ILE A 224 15.48 2.56 11.97
N GLN A 225 16.47 2.83 12.81
CA GLN A 225 17.85 3.00 12.38
C GLN A 225 18.36 1.78 11.65
N GLY A 226 18.25 0.62 12.29
CA GLY A 226 18.71 -0.62 11.73
C GLY A 226 18.08 -0.94 10.40
N PHE A 227 16.76 -0.76 10.31
CA PHE A 227 16.03 -0.91 9.06
C PHE A 227 16.50 0.05 7.97
N ILE A 228 16.74 1.33 8.29
CA ILE A 228 17.24 2.30 7.31
C ILE A 228 18.65 1.93 6.84
N GLU A 229 19.54 1.54 7.74
CA GLU A 229 20.89 1.10 7.40
C GLU A 229 20.86 -0.16 6.53
N GLU A 230 20.11 -1.19 6.93
CA GLU A 230 19.89 -2.41 6.14
C GLU A 230 19.31 -2.09 4.77
N LEU A 231 18.36 -1.17 4.69
CA LEU A 231 17.79 -0.73 3.42
C LEU A 231 18.83 -0.03 2.54
N ILE A 232 19.68 0.83 3.12
CA ILE A 232 20.77 1.48 2.37
C ILE A 232 21.73 0.41 1.82
N PHE A 233 22.14 -0.55 2.66
CA PHE A 233 23.03 -1.62 2.23
C PHE A 233 22.38 -2.51 1.15
N ALA A 234 21.13 -2.93 1.34
CA ALA A 234 20.43 -3.75 0.38
C ALA A 234 20.28 -3.05 -0.99
N LEU A 235 20.01 -1.74 -0.99
CA LEU A 235 19.87 -0.96 -2.21
C LEU A 235 21.21 -0.56 -2.86
N SER A 236 22.32 -0.64 -2.14
CA SER A 236 23.67 -0.37 -2.64
C SER A 236 24.50 -1.63 -2.89
N ASP A 237 23.94 -2.81 -2.64
CA ASP A 237 24.62 -4.09 -2.88
C ASP A 237 24.96 -4.25 -4.37
N GLU A 238 26.24 -4.53 -4.66
CA GLU A 238 26.75 -4.59 -6.03
C GLU A 238 26.13 -5.74 -6.83
N LEU A 239 25.85 -6.88 -6.17
CA LEU A 239 25.20 -8.02 -6.83
C LEU A 239 23.75 -7.69 -7.18
N TYR A 240 23.03 -7.03 -6.27
CA TYR A 240 21.69 -6.51 -6.55
C TYR A 240 21.69 -5.53 -7.73
N ILE A 241 22.61 -4.56 -7.73
CA ILE A 241 22.73 -3.56 -8.81
C ILE A 241 23.10 -4.23 -10.14
N GLN A 242 24.06 -5.16 -10.12
CA GLN A 242 24.47 -5.89 -11.32
C GLN A 242 23.29 -6.70 -11.86
N LYS A 243 22.56 -7.41 -11.01
CA LYS A 243 21.37 -8.18 -11.38
C LYS A 243 20.27 -7.30 -11.96
N LEU A 244 20.00 -6.15 -11.34
CA LEU A 244 19.09 -5.13 -11.87
C LEU A 244 19.50 -4.69 -13.28
N LYS A 245 20.79 -4.41 -13.51
CA LYS A 245 21.31 -3.96 -14.81
C LYS A 245 21.27 -5.05 -15.87
N THR A 246 21.58 -6.30 -15.51
CA THR A 246 21.65 -7.43 -16.45
C THR A 246 20.28 -7.97 -16.79
N GLU A 247 19.45 -8.23 -15.78
CA GLU A 247 18.12 -8.81 -15.97
C GLU A 247 17.11 -7.75 -16.40
N LYS A 248 17.31 -6.48 -16.01
CA LYS A 248 16.32 -5.40 -16.10
C LYS A 248 15.04 -5.71 -15.32
N LYS A 249 15.16 -6.52 -14.25
CA LYS A 249 14.03 -7.05 -13.49
C LYS A 249 14.14 -6.86 -11.99
N LEU A 250 13.07 -6.34 -11.38
CA LEU A 250 12.85 -6.38 -9.93
C LEU A 250 12.15 -7.69 -9.57
N LEU A 251 12.91 -8.68 -9.10
CA LEU A 251 12.45 -10.07 -8.84
C LEU A 251 11.10 -10.18 -8.12
N MET A 252 10.84 -9.32 -7.13
CA MET A 252 9.60 -9.34 -6.34
C MET A 252 8.45 -8.58 -7.01
N TYR A 253 8.70 -7.42 -7.61
CA TYR A 253 7.65 -6.50 -8.06
C TYR A 253 7.14 -6.78 -9.48
N GLU A 254 7.92 -7.42 -10.33
CA GLU A 254 7.46 -7.75 -11.69
C GLU A 254 6.35 -8.78 -11.70
N ASN A 255 6.44 -9.76 -10.80
CA ASN A 255 5.40 -10.76 -10.65
C ASN A 255 4.08 -10.09 -10.23
N VAL A 256 4.17 -9.02 -9.44
CA VAL A 256 3.02 -8.22 -9.01
C VAL A 256 2.41 -7.48 -10.20
N LYS A 257 3.22 -6.72 -10.95
CA LYS A 257 2.72 -5.95 -12.09
C LYS A 257 2.07 -6.86 -13.14
N LYS A 258 2.75 -7.95 -13.53
CA LYS A 258 2.30 -8.88 -14.57
C LYS A 258 1.04 -9.66 -14.19
N ASN A 259 0.86 -10.03 -12.91
CA ASN A 259 -0.27 -10.87 -12.50
C ASN A 259 -1.44 -10.11 -11.88
N TYR A 260 -1.19 -8.97 -11.25
CA TYR A 260 -2.17 -8.31 -10.40
C TYR A 260 -2.44 -6.86 -10.77
N LEU A 261 -1.70 -6.24 -11.68
CA LEU A 261 -1.91 -4.83 -12.04
C LEU A 261 -2.34 -4.60 -13.50
N THR A 262 -2.47 -5.63 -14.33
CA THR A 262 -2.86 -5.53 -15.75
C THR A 262 -4.25 -4.90 -16.02
N MET A 263 -5.07 -4.71 -14.97
CA MET A 263 -6.36 -4.01 -15.04
C MET A 263 -6.24 -2.49 -14.98
N PHE A 264 -5.11 -1.98 -14.50
CA PHE A 264 -4.78 -0.56 -14.50
C PHE A 264 -3.97 -0.29 -15.76
N PRO A 265 -4.37 0.67 -16.60
CA PRO A 265 -3.50 1.13 -17.67
C PRO A 265 -2.32 1.92 -17.07
N ASP A 266 -1.16 1.86 -17.73
CA ASP A 266 0.10 2.40 -17.19
C ASP A 266 0.04 3.93 -16.97
N ASP A 267 -0.65 4.65 -17.85
CA ASP A 267 -0.91 6.09 -17.73
C ASP A 267 -1.67 6.45 -16.45
N PHE A 268 -2.66 5.64 -16.06
CA PHE A 268 -3.39 5.82 -14.82
C PHE A 268 -2.52 5.54 -13.58
N ILE A 269 -1.65 4.54 -13.65
CA ILE A 269 -0.67 4.26 -12.59
C ILE A 269 0.27 5.47 -12.43
N ASP A 270 0.83 5.94 -13.53
CA ASP A 270 1.77 7.06 -13.55
C ASP A 270 1.13 8.36 -13.07
N GLU A 271 -0.12 8.63 -13.46
CA GLU A 271 -0.88 9.77 -12.97
C GLU A 271 -1.03 9.74 -11.44
N VAL A 272 -1.49 8.61 -10.88
CA VAL A 272 -1.67 8.45 -9.44
C VAL A 272 -0.36 8.67 -8.70
N PHE A 273 0.71 7.97 -9.11
CA PHE A 273 1.99 8.09 -8.43
C PHE A 273 2.64 9.46 -8.59
N SER A 274 2.47 10.14 -9.73
CA SER A 274 2.99 11.49 -9.94
C SER A 274 2.34 12.50 -8.99
N ARG A 275 1.02 12.42 -8.83
CA ARG A 275 0.30 13.29 -7.88
C ARG A 275 0.66 12.95 -6.43
N CYS A 276 0.73 11.67 -6.07
CA CYS A 276 1.15 11.28 -4.71
C CYS A 276 2.61 11.68 -4.40
N ARG A 277 3.51 11.64 -5.40
CA ARG A 277 4.89 12.14 -5.26
C ARG A 277 4.89 13.64 -4.94
N TRP A 278 4.07 14.40 -5.64
CA TRP A 278 3.90 15.83 -5.40
C TRP A 278 3.40 16.10 -3.97
N ASP A 279 2.39 15.35 -3.51
CA ASP A 279 1.89 15.49 -2.14
C ASP A 279 2.94 15.18 -1.06
N ILE A 280 3.79 14.16 -1.27
CA ILE A 280 4.83 13.77 -0.29
C ILE A 280 5.96 14.81 -0.23
N LEU A 281 6.35 15.36 -1.38
CA LEU A 281 7.51 16.26 -1.47
C LEU A 281 7.15 17.71 -1.15
N ASP A 282 5.98 18.19 -1.59
CA ASP A 282 5.68 19.61 -1.61
C ASP A 282 4.68 20.03 -0.52
N LYS A 283 3.89 19.11 0.06
CA LYS A 283 2.84 19.48 1.02
C LYS A 283 3.44 19.86 2.39
N PRO A 284 3.19 21.09 2.90
CA PRO A 284 3.74 21.56 4.16
C PRO A 284 3.32 20.72 5.38
N SER A 285 2.15 20.06 5.32
CA SER A 285 1.63 19.24 6.42
C SER A 285 2.51 18.03 6.76
N TYR A 286 3.39 17.61 5.85
CA TYR A 286 4.40 16.58 6.12
C TYR A 286 5.70 17.14 6.68
N ARG A 287 5.82 18.47 6.83
CA ARG A 287 6.88 19.07 7.63
C ARG A 287 6.49 18.83 9.08
N ILE A 288 7.15 17.84 9.69
CA ILE A 288 7.06 17.55 11.12
C ILE A 288 7.15 18.89 11.84
N SER A 289 6.17 19.18 12.71
CA SER A 289 6.18 20.44 13.47
C SER A 289 7.52 20.55 14.18
N GLU A 290 8.23 21.66 13.99
CA GLU A 290 9.59 21.85 14.50
C GLU A 290 9.66 21.68 16.03
N ASN A 291 8.53 21.88 16.70
CA ASN A 291 8.42 22.00 18.15
C ASN A 291 8.14 20.68 18.91
N SER A 292 7.94 19.53 18.25
CA SER A 292 7.38 18.36 18.96
C SER A 292 8.08 17.01 18.77
N MET A 293 9.22 16.94 18.05
CA MET A 293 9.88 15.67 17.79
C MET A 293 11.39 15.71 18.04
N ASN A 294 11.89 14.59 18.57
CA ASN A 294 13.31 14.25 18.70
C ASN A 294 14.02 14.49 17.35
N ASP A 295 15.10 15.27 17.35
CA ASP A 295 15.86 15.61 16.15
C ASP A 295 16.39 14.37 15.41
N GLN A 296 16.65 13.27 16.14
CA GLN A 296 16.98 11.98 15.57
C GLN A 296 15.88 11.48 14.61
N TYR A 297 14.62 11.56 15.00
CA TYR A 297 13.50 11.14 14.17
C TYR A 297 13.35 12.01 12.91
N LYS A 298 13.57 13.32 13.03
CA LYS A 298 13.57 14.24 11.88
C LYS A 298 14.63 13.83 10.87
N THR A 299 15.83 13.49 11.33
CA THR A 299 16.92 12.99 10.47
C THR A 299 16.54 11.65 9.83
N HIS A 300 16.07 10.67 10.60
CA HIS A 300 15.68 9.37 10.07
C HIS A 300 14.64 9.51 8.94
N ASN A 301 13.61 10.34 9.17
CA ASN A 301 12.59 10.63 8.17
C ASN A 301 13.18 11.32 6.92
N ARG A 302 14.11 12.26 7.08
CA ARG A 302 14.79 12.94 5.98
C ARG A 302 15.64 11.98 5.13
N VAL A 303 16.41 11.11 5.77
CA VAL A 303 17.21 10.08 5.09
C VAL A 303 16.28 9.12 4.35
N PHE A 304 15.23 8.64 5.02
CA PHE A 304 14.25 7.74 4.42
C PHE A 304 13.56 8.35 3.18
N ARG A 305 13.16 9.62 3.24
CA ARG A 305 12.63 10.34 2.06
C ARG A 305 13.63 10.42 0.91
N SER A 306 14.90 10.65 1.24
CA SER A 306 15.97 10.72 0.23
C SER A 306 16.21 9.36 -0.43
N ILE A 307 16.18 8.28 0.36
CA ILE A 307 16.22 6.90 -0.15
C ILE A 307 15.04 6.63 -1.08
N ILE A 308 13.81 6.97 -0.68
CA ILE A 308 12.62 6.79 -1.52
C ILE A 308 12.73 7.56 -2.83
N ALA A 309 13.17 8.82 -2.78
CA ALA A 309 13.36 9.64 -3.98
C ALA A 309 14.39 9.01 -4.93
N SER A 310 15.56 8.63 -4.42
CA SER A 310 16.59 7.95 -5.22
C SER A 310 16.14 6.60 -5.76
N PHE A 311 15.43 5.81 -4.95
CA PHE A 311 14.90 4.52 -5.37
C PHE A 311 13.86 4.69 -6.48
N ASN A 312 13.00 5.70 -6.42
CA ASN A 312 12.02 5.94 -7.47
C ASN A 312 12.70 6.25 -8.82
N ASP A 313 13.76 7.05 -8.80
CA ASP A 313 14.43 7.51 -10.01
C ASP A 313 15.43 6.47 -10.58
N PHE A 314 16.18 5.75 -9.71
CA PHE A 314 17.27 4.85 -10.15
C PHE A 314 17.05 3.37 -9.81
N LYS A 315 16.08 3.02 -8.96
CA LYS A 315 15.84 1.66 -8.41
C LYS A 315 16.95 1.08 -7.52
N TYR A 316 18.05 1.81 -7.32
CA TYR A 316 19.17 1.44 -6.44
C TYR A 316 19.86 2.70 -5.90
N LEU A 317 20.79 2.52 -4.97
CA LEU A 317 21.66 3.59 -4.46
C LEU A 317 23.09 3.35 -4.99
N ASN A 318 23.68 4.35 -5.63
CA ASN A 318 25.12 4.27 -5.92
C ASN A 318 25.94 4.43 -4.64
N THR A 319 27.20 4.02 -4.66
CA THR A 319 28.10 4.04 -3.48
C THR A 319 28.15 5.43 -2.84
N ASN A 320 28.25 6.50 -3.63
CA ASN A 320 28.31 7.87 -3.10
C ASN A 320 27.01 8.28 -2.40
N GLN A 321 25.85 7.88 -2.94
CA GLN A 321 24.54 8.13 -2.31
C GLN A 321 24.40 7.35 -1.00
N ALA A 322 24.75 6.07 -1.02
CA ALA A 322 24.71 5.21 0.18
C ALA A 322 25.61 5.76 1.28
N ASP A 323 26.86 6.11 0.97
CA ASP A 323 27.80 6.72 1.91
C ASP A 323 27.29 8.05 2.45
N SER A 324 26.70 8.89 1.58
CA SER A 324 26.12 10.17 2.00
C SER A 324 24.96 9.96 2.97
N TYR A 325 24.09 8.97 2.72
CA TYR A 325 22.95 8.67 3.58
C TYR A 325 23.39 8.10 4.92
N LEU A 326 24.36 7.17 4.94
CA LEU A 326 24.95 6.64 6.17
C LEU A 326 25.64 7.73 6.99
N ARG A 327 26.34 8.68 6.35
CA ARG A 327 26.96 9.82 7.06
C ARG A 327 25.92 10.74 7.69
N LEU A 328 24.88 11.12 6.93
CA LEU A 328 23.78 11.93 7.45
C LEU A 328 23.09 11.25 8.64
N PHE A 329 22.99 9.93 8.58
CA PHE A 329 22.43 9.12 9.63
C PHE A 329 23.29 9.14 10.91
N ASN A 330 24.60 8.90 10.78
CA ASN A 330 25.55 8.79 11.90
C ASN A 330 25.90 10.12 12.60
N LEU A 331 25.82 11.26 11.90
CA LEU A 331 26.19 12.57 12.48
C LEU A 331 25.30 12.96 13.68
N ASN A 332 24.05 12.51 13.71
CA ASN A 332 23.12 12.84 14.79
C ASN A 332 23.35 12.00 16.06
N THR A 333 23.95 10.81 15.91
CA THR A 333 24.26 9.94 17.05
C THR A 333 25.35 10.56 17.92
N ILE A 334 26.32 11.23 17.30
CA ILE A 334 27.48 11.82 17.99
C ILE A 334 27.07 13.04 18.81
N GLU A 335 26.21 13.92 18.28
CA GLU A 335 25.78 15.15 18.97
C GLU A 335 24.90 14.89 20.20
N SER A 336 24.29 13.70 20.31
CA SER A 336 23.49 13.31 21.47
C SER A 336 24.32 12.83 22.67
N THR A 337 25.64 12.64 22.50
CA THR A 337 26.52 12.34 23.63
C THR A 337 26.85 13.63 24.39
N PRO A 338 26.70 13.68 25.72
CA PRO A 338 26.85 14.90 26.53
C PRO A 338 28.34 15.25 26.73
N PHE A 339 29.04 15.58 25.64
CA PHE A 339 30.36 16.19 25.68
C PHE A 339 30.28 17.66 25.26
N ALA A 340 30.95 18.50 26.04
CA ALA A 340 30.74 19.93 26.20
C ALA A 340 30.91 20.81 24.94
N ASN A 341 30.07 21.86 24.86
CA ASN A 341 30.31 23.19 24.30
C ASN A 341 31.12 23.28 22.97
N SER A 342 30.44 23.25 21.83
CA SER A 342 30.99 23.83 20.59
C SER A 342 29.88 24.47 19.74
N LYS A 343 29.99 25.79 19.51
CA LYS A 343 29.01 26.64 18.81
C LYS A 343 29.15 26.65 17.28
N ASN A 344 29.84 25.69 16.66
CA ASN A 344 30.26 25.79 15.25
C ASN A 344 29.55 24.84 14.25
N THR A 345 28.59 24.03 14.66
CA THR A 345 28.10 22.90 13.83
C THR A 345 27.04 23.27 12.79
N THR A 346 26.34 24.39 12.93
CA THR A 346 25.21 24.76 12.06
C THR A 346 25.61 25.05 10.60
N CYS A 347 26.87 25.45 10.35
CA CYS A 347 27.33 25.87 9.02
C CYS A 347 27.65 24.68 8.07
N ILE A 348 27.84 23.46 8.58
CA ILE A 348 28.22 22.31 7.76
C ILE A 348 27.01 21.73 7.00
N TYR A 349 25.81 21.80 7.57
CA TYR A 349 24.61 21.19 7.00
C TYR A 349 24.14 21.84 5.69
N GLU A 350 24.23 23.16 5.56
CA GLU A 350 23.77 23.88 4.37
C GLU A 350 24.67 23.64 3.14
N LYS A 351 25.98 23.45 3.37
CA LYS A 351 26.97 23.25 2.29
C LYS A 351 26.84 21.88 1.60
N TYR A 352 26.44 20.84 2.34
CA TYR A 352 26.16 19.52 1.75
C TYR A 352 24.82 19.50 0.99
N LEU A 353 23.82 20.23 1.50
CA LEU A 353 22.51 20.38 0.88
C LEU A 353 22.59 20.99 -0.52
N SER A 354 23.38 22.07 -0.70
CA SER A 354 23.58 22.70 -2.02
C SER A 354 24.22 21.76 -3.05
N ASN A 355 25.05 20.82 -2.61
CA ASN A 355 25.72 19.86 -3.50
C ASN A 355 24.87 18.63 -3.85
N THR A 356 23.81 18.36 -3.08
CA THR A 356 22.85 17.27 -3.36
C THR A 356 21.59 17.76 -4.07
N THR A 357 21.57 19.02 -4.53
CA THR A 357 20.51 19.52 -5.41
C THR A 357 20.52 18.69 -6.69
N ILE A 358 19.74 17.62 -6.70
CA ILE A 358 19.36 16.89 -7.89
C ILE A 358 18.70 17.96 -8.75
N GLN A 359 19.38 18.37 -9.83
CA GLN A 359 18.71 19.10 -10.90
C GLN A 359 17.56 18.20 -11.33
N SER A 360 16.34 18.51 -10.88
CA SER A 360 15.13 17.83 -11.32
C SER A 360 14.90 18.25 -12.77
N SER A 361 15.65 17.66 -13.69
CA SER A 361 15.23 17.58 -15.07
C SER A 361 13.85 16.92 -15.03
N ARG A 362 12.81 17.65 -15.49
CA ARG A 362 11.51 17.03 -15.76
C ARG A 362 11.76 15.74 -16.53
N PRO A 363 11.40 14.56 -16.01
CA PRO A 363 11.55 13.35 -16.78
C PRO A 363 10.57 13.43 -17.94
N THR A 364 11.08 13.63 -19.15
CA THR A 364 10.43 13.11 -20.35
C THR A 364 10.37 11.60 -20.20
N PHE A 365 9.20 11.08 -19.84
CA PHE A 365 8.90 9.65 -19.93
C PHE A 365 8.92 9.26 -21.41
N ALA A 366 10.09 8.87 -21.90
CA ALA A 366 10.22 8.11 -23.14
C ALA A 366 9.96 6.63 -22.80
N GLY A 367 8.99 6.05 -23.51
CA GLY A 367 8.27 4.82 -23.16
C GLY A 367 9.11 3.57 -22.86
N LEU A 368 8.48 2.73 -22.03
CA LEU A 368 8.68 1.28 -21.97
C LEU A 368 7.65 0.60 -22.86
#